data_AF-A0A925MGY6-F1
#
_entry.id   AF-A0A925MGY6-F1
#
_cell.length_a   1.000
_cell.length_b   1.000
_cell.length_c   1.000
_cell.angle_alpha   90.00
_cell.angle_beta   90.00
_cell.angle_gamma   90.00
#
_symmetry.space_group_name_H-M   'P 1'
#
loop_
_entity.id
_entity.type
_entity.pdbx_description
1 polymer ?
#
loop_
_entity_poly.entity_id
_entity_poly.type
_entity_poly.pdbx_seq_one_letter_code
_entity_poly.pdbx_strand_id
1 'polypeptide(L)'
;SALAFYAPLLFATPRDGGAWTAGFEVIAITGAALHLGLPTRPAVGRTLFALALPVFGVLHFIYVDYVAFVIPGWIPAHRFWAYATGVAHIAGGVALLSGIQARLAAQLVAAMFGLWVLLLHLPRALAAFDQRGEWTSLFVAVAMCAASLRLIDTRRS
;
A
#
# COMPACT_ATOMS: atom_id res chain seq x y z
N SER A 1 19.32 6.74 7.27
CA SER A 1 18.13 6.78 6.39
C SER A 1 17.15 5.71 6.83
N ALA A 2 15.85 5.83 6.54
CA ALA A 2 14.87 4.82 6.96
C ALA A 2 15.20 3.40 6.47
N LEU A 3 15.77 3.29 5.26
CA LEU A 3 16.29 2.03 4.72
C LEU A 3 17.38 1.39 5.59
N ALA A 4 18.28 2.19 6.17
CA ALA A 4 19.33 1.68 7.07
C ALA A 4 18.79 1.16 8.40
N PHE A 5 17.60 1.64 8.82
CA PHE A 5 16.94 1.16 10.03
C PHE A 5 16.09 -0.09 9.76
N TYR A 6 15.30 -0.09 8.68
CA TYR A 6 14.39 -1.20 8.38
C TYR A 6 15.09 -2.44 7.80
N ALA A 7 16.16 -2.30 7.01
CA ALA A 7 16.80 -3.46 6.39
C ALA A 7 17.31 -4.49 7.43
N PRO A 8 18.07 -4.10 8.47
CA PRO A 8 18.45 -5.05 9.53
C PRO A 8 17.26 -5.67 10.26
N LEU A 9 16.20 -4.89 10.50
CA LEU A 9 15.00 -5.35 11.20
C LEU A 9 14.25 -6.43 10.41
N LEU A 10 14.08 -6.25 9.09
CA LEU A 10 13.39 -7.22 8.23
C LEU A 10 14.13 -8.57 8.19
N PHE A 11 15.46 -8.55 8.15
CA PHE A 11 16.27 -9.78 8.19
C PHE A 11 16.29 -10.43 9.58
N ALA A 12 16.22 -9.63 10.65
CA ALA A 12 16.15 -10.14 12.02
C ALA A 12 14.77 -10.75 12.36
N THR A 13 13.71 -10.26 11.72
CA THR A 13 12.31 -10.66 12.00
C THR A 13 11.56 -11.09 10.73
N PRO A 14 12.02 -12.13 10.03
CA PRO A 14 11.50 -12.50 8.70
C PRO A 14 10.03 -12.96 8.70
N ARG A 15 9.44 -13.23 9.87
CA ARG A 15 8.04 -13.65 10.03
C ARG A 15 7.16 -12.62 10.71
N ASP A 16 7.66 -11.41 10.96
CA ASP A 16 6.87 -10.33 11.55
C ASP A 16 6.16 -9.51 10.46
N GLY A 17 4.89 -9.83 10.21
CA GLY A 17 4.10 -9.14 9.18
C GLY A 17 3.98 -7.64 9.41
N GLY A 18 4.02 -7.19 10.68
CA GLY A 18 3.99 -5.77 11.05
C GLY A 18 5.27 -5.07 10.62
N ALA A 19 6.43 -5.66 10.90
CA ALA A 19 7.73 -5.11 10.49
C ALA A 19 7.84 -5.02 8.95
N TRP A 20 7.41 -6.07 8.23
CA TRP A 20 7.37 -6.07 6.77
C TRP A 20 6.42 -5.01 6.20
N THR A 21 5.22 -4.87 6.79
CA THR A 21 4.25 -3.84 6.38
C THR A 21 4.85 -2.45 6.56
N ALA A 22 5.29 -2.10 7.77
CA ALA A 22 5.84 -0.78 8.08
C ALA A 22 7.07 -0.44 7.23
N GLY A 23 7.97 -1.39 7.02
CA GLY A 23 9.16 -1.18 6.20
C GLY A 23 8.83 -0.82 4.75
N PHE A 24 7.88 -1.54 4.13
CA PHE A 24 7.49 -1.30 2.75
C PHE A 24 6.54 -0.10 2.59
N GLU A 25 5.77 0.26 3.61
CA GLU A 25 5.04 1.53 3.65
C GLU A 25 5.99 2.72 3.54
N VAL A 26 7.06 2.70 4.34
CA VAL A 26 8.07 3.77 4.34
C VAL A 26 8.78 3.85 2.99
N ILE A 27 9.09 2.71 2.36
CA ILE A 27 9.67 2.65 1.01
C ILE A 27 8.73 3.29 -0.01
N ALA A 28 7.45 2.90 0.00
CA ALA A 28 6.47 3.39 -0.96
C ALA A 28 6.20 4.89 -0.79
N ILE A 29 6.06 5.37 0.46
CA ILE A 29 5.85 6.79 0.77
C ILE A 29 7.10 7.61 0.40
N THR A 30 8.30 7.08 0.66
CA THR A 30 9.54 7.73 0.20
C THR A 30 9.58 7.81 -1.32
N GLY A 31 9.18 6.74 -2.02
CA GLY A 31 9.04 6.72 -3.47
C GLY A 31 8.07 7.79 -3.97
N ALA A 32 6.90 7.91 -3.34
CA ALA A 32 5.90 8.92 -3.65
C ALA A 32 6.43 10.34 -3.42
N ALA A 33 7.08 10.58 -2.28
CA ALA A 33 7.69 11.87 -1.95
C ALA A 33 8.79 12.26 -2.95
N LEU A 34 9.65 11.32 -3.36
CA LEU A 34 10.65 11.55 -4.39
C LEU A 34 10.02 11.88 -5.74
N HIS A 35 8.92 11.21 -6.10
CA HIS A 35 8.18 11.48 -7.33
C HIS A 35 7.54 12.88 -7.34
N LEU A 36 7.13 13.39 -6.18
CA LEU A 36 6.52 14.72 -6.01
C LEU A 36 7.56 15.84 -5.87
N GLY A 37 8.62 15.63 -5.09
CA GLY A 37 9.58 16.66 -4.70
C GLY A 37 10.83 16.76 -5.59
N LEU A 38 11.17 15.71 -6.34
CA LEU A 38 12.34 15.68 -7.23
C LEU A 38 11.90 15.29 -8.66
N PRO A 39 11.38 16.24 -9.45
CA PRO A 39 10.89 15.98 -10.81
C PRO A 39 11.96 15.46 -11.77
N THR A 40 13.23 15.44 -11.36
CA THR A 40 14.36 14.97 -12.16
C THR A 40 14.49 13.44 -12.23
N ARG A 41 13.81 12.67 -11.37
CA ARG A 41 13.87 11.17 -11.38
C ARG A 41 12.52 10.49 -11.12
N PRO A 42 11.48 10.77 -11.94
CA PRO A 42 10.14 10.22 -11.73
C PRO A 42 10.10 8.68 -11.76
N ALA A 43 11.03 8.05 -12.49
CA ALA A 43 11.14 6.60 -12.58
C ALA A 43 11.53 5.93 -11.24
N VAL A 44 12.39 6.56 -10.43
CA VAL A 44 12.83 6.01 -9.13
C VAL A 44 11.65 5.96 -8.17
N GLY A 45 10.91 7.07 -8.07
CA GLY A 45 9.74 7.14 -7.21
C GLY A 45 8.64 6.13 -7.57
N ARG A 46 8.32 6.00 -8.88
CA ARG A 46 7.39 4.99 -9.38
C ARG A 46 7.84 3.57 -9.03
N THR A 47 9.14 3.28 -9.19
CA THR A 47 9.68 1.94 -8.95
C THR A 47 9.58 1.55 -7.48
N LEU A 48 9.95 2.44 -6.56
CA LEU A 48 9.85 2.18 -5.11
C LEU A 48 8.41 1.94 -4.67
N PHE A 49 7.46 2.76 -5.15
CA PHE A 49 6.04 2.57 -4.88
C PHE A 49 5.54 1.22 -5.43
N ALA A 50 5.84 0.93 -6.70
CA ALA A 50 5.36 -0.27 -7.37
C ALA A 50 5.98 -1.56 -6.82
N LEU A 51 7.22 -1.52 -6.30
CA LEU A 51 7.87 -2.67 -5.65
C LEU A 51 7.24 -3.04 -4.30
N ALA A 52 6.62 -2.08 -3.60
CA ALA A 52 5.96 -2.36 -2.33
C ALA A 52 4.66 -3.15 -2.49
N LEU A 53 3.93 -2.93 -3.59
CA LEU A 53 2.62 -3.56 -3.78
C LEU A 53 2.68 -5.10 -3.79
N PRO A 54 3.59 -5.78 -4.52
CA PRO A 54 3.68 -7.23 -4.46
C PRO A 54 3.98 -7.77 -3.07
N VAL A 55 4.76 -7.04 -2.27
CA VAL A 55 5.04 -7.43 -0.88
C VAL A 55 3.77 -7.36 -0.04
N PHE A 56 3.03 -6.25 -0.11
CA PHE A 56 1.72 -6.16 0.54
C PHE A 56 0.77 -7.27 0.09
N GLY A 57 0.77 -7.57 -1.21
CA GLY A 57 0.00 -8.66 -1.77
C GLY A 57 0.35 -10.01 -1.17
N VAL A 58 1.64 -10.36 -1.07
CA VAL A 58 2.11 -11.60 -0.42
C VAL A 58 1.71 -11.63 1.06
N LEU A 59 1.81 -10.50 1.78
CA LEU A 59 1.38 -10.42 3.17
C LEU A 59 -0.11 -10.69 3.35
N HIS A 60 -0.97 -10.39 2.37
CA HIS A 60 -2.39 -10.78 2.42
C HIS A 60 -2.62 -12.29 2.39
N PHE A 61 -1.73 -13.05 1.76
CA PHE A 61 -1.80 -14.52 1.76
C PHE A 61 -1.24 -15.11 3.06
N ILE A 62 -0.08 -14.60 3.51
CA ILE A 62 0.59 -15.10 4.72
C ILE A 62 -0.23 -14.80 5.98
N TYR A 63 -0.80 -13.59 6.07
CA TYR A 63 -1.55 -13.10 7.23
C TYR A 63 -3.04 -12.95 6.94
N VAL A 64 -3.60 -13.86 6.13
CA VAL A 64 -4.99 -13.79 5.66
C VAL A 64 -6.01 -13.64 6.79
N ASP A 65 -5.80 -14.31 7.94
CA ASP A 65 -6.74 -14.24 9.06
C ASP A 65 -6.77 -12.84 9.70
N TYR A 66 -5.61 -12.19 9.80
CA TYR A 66 -5.53 -10.80 10.26
C TYR A 66 -6.19 -9.84 9.27
N VAL A 67 -5.90 -10.00 7.97
CA VAL A 67 -6.51 -9.17 6.92
C VAL A 67 -8.03 -9.36 6.89
N ALA A 68 -8.51 -10.60 7.01
CA ALA A 68 -9.94 -10.89 7.08
C ALA A 68 -10.58 -10.32 8.35
N PHE A 69 -9.87 -10.31 9.47
CA PHE A 69 -10.37 -9.77 10.74
C PHE A 69 -10.64 -8.26 10.67
N VAL A 70 -9.82 -7.50 9.94
CA VAL A 70 -9.99 -6.03 9.87
C VAL A 70 -11.10 -5.57 8.93
N ILE A 71 -11.66 -6.47 8.11
CA ILE A 71 -12.76 -6.16 7.19
C ILE A 71 -14.05 -5.89 8.01
N PRO A 72 -14.82 -4.82 7.70
CA PRO A 72 -16.03 -4.50 8.45
C PRO A 72 -17.05 -5.64 8.38
N GLY A 73 -17.65 -5.99 9.52
CA GLY A 73 -18.51 -7.18 9.65
C GLY A 73 -19.79 -7.20 8.81
N TRP A 74 -20.16 -6.09 8.16
CA TRP A 74 -21.27 -6.02 7.22
C TRP A 74 -20.88 -6.48 5.79
N ILE A 75 -19.58 -6.63 5.50
CA ILE A 75 -19.10 -7.17 4.23
C ILE A 75 -19.07 -8.71 4.36
N PRO A 76 -19.74 -9.48 3.50
CA PRO A 76 -19.63 -10.94 3.57
C PRO A 76 -18.30 -11.43 2.99
N ALA A 77 -17.96 -12.70 3.28
CA ALA A 77 -16.83 -13.42 2.67
C ALA A 77 -15.46 -12.72 2.85
N HIS A 78 -15.09 -12.36 4.08
CA HIS A 78 -13.86 -11.61 4.39
C HIS A 78 -12.59 -12.21 3.80
N ARG A 79 -12.42 -13.55 3.89
CA ARG A 79 -11.25 -14.23 3.32
C ARG A 79 -11.17 -14.12 1.79
N PHE A 80 -12.31 -14.10 1.10
CA PHE A 80 -12.33 -13.87 -0.35
C PHE A 80 -11.76 -12.49 -0.67
N TRP A 81 -12.23 -11.45 0.03
CA TRP A 81 -11.74 -10.09 -0.17
C TRP A 81 -10.27 -9.93 0.20
N ALA A 82 -9.80 -10.57 1.28
CA ALA A 82 -8.38 -10.58 1.65
C ALA A 82 -7.49 -11.16 0.53
N TYR A 83 -7.88 -12.29 -0.08
CA TYR A 83 -7.14 -12.82 -1.22
C TYR A 83 -7.29 -11.96 -2.48
N ALA A 84 -8.48 -11.45 -2.77
CA ALA A 84 -8.74 -10.62 -3.94
C ALA A 84 -7.91 -9.33 -3.93
N THR A 85 -7.84 -8.62 -2.79
CA THR A 85 -6.99 -7.43 -2.65
C THR A 85 -5.51 -7.79 -2.65
N GLY A 86 -5.13 -8.97 -2.15
CA GLY A 86 -3.77 -9.51 -2.28
C GLY A 86 -3.35 -9.70 -3.74
N VAL A 87 -4.20 -10.33 -4.55
CA VAL A 87 -3.99 -10.48 -6.01
C VAL A 87 -3.92 -9.10 -6.69
N ALA A 88 -4.84 -8.19 -6.36
CA ALA A 88 -4.88 -6.85 -6.93
C ALA A 88 -3.59 -6.06 -6.64
N HIS A 89 -3.02 -6.19 -5.44
CA HIS A 89 -1.73 -5.61 -5.08
C HIS A 89 -0.59 -6.15 -5.95
N ILE A 90 -0.48 -7.47 -6.10
CA ILE A 90 0.56 -8.09 -6.93
C ILE A 90 0.41 -7.65 -8.38
N ALA A 91 -0.78 -7.78 -8.94
CA ALA A 91 -1.07 -7.39 -10.33
C ALA A 91 -0.81 -5.90 -10.56
N GLY A 92 -1.23 -5.04 -9.65
CA GLY A 92 -0.99 -3.61 -9.69
C GLY A 92 0.50 -3.27 -9.68
N GLY A 93 1.28 -3.89 -8.80
CA GLY A 93 2.73 -3.74 -8.75
C GLY A 93 3.41 -4.17 -10.05
N VAL A 94 3.08 -5.36 -10.56
CA VAL A 94 3.66 -5.89 -11.81
C VAL A 94 3.31 -5.01 -13.02
N ALA A 95 2.05 -4.59 -13.14
CA ALA A 95 1.60 -3.70 -14.21
C ALA A 95 2.29 -2.32 -14.14
N LEU A 96 2.42 -1.77 -12.93
CA LEU A 96 3.13 -0.51 -12.73
C LEU A 96 4.61 -0.66 -13.06
N LEU A 97 5.29 -1.73 -12.65
CA LEU A 97 6.72 -1.96 -12.92
C LEU A 97 6.99 -2.16 -14.43
N SER A 98 6.24 -3.05 -15.06
CA SER A 98 6.38 -3.39 -16.49
C SER A 98 5.96 -2.26 -17.43
N GLY A 99 5.12 -1.33 -16.95
CA GLY A 99 4.53 -0.29 -17.80
C GLY A 99 3.32 -0.80 -18.62
N ILE A 100 2.97 -2.08 -18.53
CA ILE A 100 1.81 -2.65 -19.24
C ILE A 100 0.55 -2.28 -18.46
N GLN A 101 -0.39 -1.58 -19.11
CA GLN A 101 -1.62 -1.08 -18.48
C GLN A 101 -1.37 -0.25 -17.19
N ALA A 102 -0.18 0.35 -17.04
CA ALA A 102 0.23 1.04 -15.81
C ALA A 102 -0.74 2.15 -15.37
N ARG A 103 -1.38 2.86 -16.33
CA ARG A 103 -2.39 3.87 -16.01
C ARG A 103 -3.64 3.26 -15.37
N LEU A 104 -4.14 2.15 -15.92
CA LEU A 104 -5.28 1.43 -15.35
C LEU A 104 -4.91 0.86 -13.97
N ALA A 105 -3.73 0.26 -13.85
CA ALA A 105 -3.22 -0.23 -12.58
C ALA A 105 -3.16 0.89 -11.52
N ALA A 106 -2.62 2.06 -11.87
CA ALA A 106 -2.60 3.22 -10.98
C ALA A 106 -4.00 3.66 -10.54
N GLN A 107 -4.98 3.68 -11.45
CA GLN A 107 -6.37 4.00 -11.14
C GLN A 107 -7.01 2.99 -10.18
N LEU A 108 -6.83 1.69 -10.44
CA LEU A 108 -7.40 0.62 -9.62
C LEU A 108 -6.75 0.57 -8.23
N VAL A 109 -5.43 0.75 -8.15
CA VAL A 109 -4.72 0.83 -6.87
C VAL A 109 -5.15 2.07 -6.08
N ALA A 110 -5.29 3.23 -6.74
CA ALA A 110 -5.83 4.44 -6.11
C ALA A 110 -7.25 4.21 -5.57
N ALA A 111 -8.14 3.62 -6.39
CA ALA A 111 -9.50 3.30 -5.98
C ALA A 111 -9.53 2.34 -4.78
N MET A 112 -8.69 1.30 -4.78
CA MET A 112 -8.57 0.35 -3.68
C MET A 112 -8.15 1.02 -2.37
N PHE A 113 -7.08 1.82 -2.37
CA PHE A 113 -6.67 2.56 -1.17
C PHE A 113 -7.71 3.61 -0.75
N GLY A 114 -8.37 4.26 -1.70
CA GLY A 114 -9.48 5.18 -1.42
C GLY A 114 -10.65 4.48 -0.73
N LEU A 115 -11.01 3.27 -1.17
CA LEU A 115 -12.02 2.45 -0.50
C LEU A 115 -11.58 2.06 0.92
N TRP A 116 -10.30 1.75 1.14
CA TRP A 116 -9.81 1.49 2.50
C TRP A 116 -9.87 2.70 3.40
N VAL A 117 -9.54 3.89 2.90
CA VAL A 117 -9.73 5.15 3.65
C VAL A 117 -11.19 5.27 4.09
N LEU A 118 -12.14 5.13 3.17
CA LEU A 118 -13.56 5.40 3.46
C LEU A 118 -14.25 4.30 4.27
N LEU A 119 -13.96 3.02 3.97
CA LEU A 119 -14.70 1.89 4.52
C LEU A 119 -14.03 1.24 5.73
N LEU A 120 -12.70 1.35 5.84
CA LEU A 120 -11.91 0.69 6.89
C LEU A 120 -11.36 1.71 7.88
N HIS A 121 -10.41 2.53 7.45
CA HIS A 121 -9.55 3.27 8.37
C HIS A 121 -10.22 4.53 8.94
N LEU A 122 -10.98 5.28 8.15
CA LEU A 122 -11.67 6.46 8.66
C LEU A 122 -12.72 6.08 9.71
N PRO A 123 -13.62 5.10 9.47
CA PRO A 123 -14.56 4.67 10.50
C PRO A 123 -13.87 4.15 11.76
N ARG A 124 -12.80 3.34 11.63
CA ARG A 124 -12.05 2.81 12.78
C ARG A 124 -11.34 3.90 13.58
N ALA A 125 -10.69 4.85 12.90
CA ALA A 125 -10.02 5.97 13.56
C ALA A 125 -11.00 6.88 14.31
N LEU A 126 -12.22 7.06 13.78
CA LEU A 126 -13.26 7.82 14.48
C LEU A 126 -13.87 7.04 15.65
N ALA A 127 -14.11 5.73 15.49
CA ALA A 127 -14.68 4.87 16.53
C ALA A 127 -13.71 4.59 17.69
N ALA A 128 -12.40 4.54 17.39
CA ALA A 128 -11.32 4.27 18.34
C ALA A 128 -10.30 5.41 18.33
N PHE A 129 -10.78 6.62 18.65
CA PHE A 129 -10.04 7.87 18.49
C PHE A 129 -8.69 7.92 19.23
N ASP A 130 -8.60 7.24 20.38
CA ASP A 130 -7.40 7.12 21.21
C ASP A 130 -6.35 6.13 20.65
N GLN A 131 -6.75 5.26 19.72
CA GLN A 131 -5.88 4.28 19.09
C GLN A 131 -5.05 4.90 17.97
N ARG A 132 -3.85 5.35 18.33
CA ARG A 132 -2.85 5.92 17.40
C ARG A 132 -2.63 5.08 16.13
N GLY A 133 -2.68 3.75 16.24
CA GLY A 133 -2.48 2.84 15.11
C GLY A 133 -3.52 3.01 14.00
N GLU A 134 -4.78 3.35 14.34
CA GLU A 134 -5.83 3.57 13.35
C GLU A 134 -5.59 4.86 12.56
N TRP A 135 -5.17 5.92 13.24
CA TRP A 135 -4.76 7.17 12.60
C TRP A 135 -3.55 6.98 11.70
N THR A 136 -2.53 6.24 12.15
CA THR A 136 -1.38 5.89 11.31
C THR A 136 -1.82 5.17 10.05
N SER A 137 -2.65 4.13 10.18
CA SER A 137 -3.14 3.35 9.04
C SER A 137 -3.97 4.20 8.07
N LEU A 138 -4.81 5.10 8.59
CA LEU A 138 -5.58 6.06 7.79
C LEU A 138 -4.65 6.96 6.96
N PHE A 139 -3.66 7.59 7.58
CA PHE A 139 -2.75 8.49 6.87
C PHE A 139 -1.87 7.77 5.87
N VAL A 140 -1.42 6.54 6.17
CA VAL A 140 -0.72 5.70 5.21
C VAL A 140 -1.62 5.41 4.00
N ALA A 141 -2.87 4.97 4.21
CA ALA A 141 -3.79 4.69 3.11
C ALA A 141 -4.06 5.93 2.25
N VAL A 142 -4.22 7.12 2.85
CA VAL A 142 -4.34 8.40 2.13
C VAL A 142 -3.08 8.68 1.30
N ALA A 143 -1.89 8.51 1.88
CA ALA A 143 -0.63 8.74 1.18
C ALA A 143 -0.46 7.79 -0.03
N MET A 144 -0.81 6.51 0.13
CA MET A 144 -0.75 5.51 -0.95
C MET A 144 -1.77 5.79 -2.06
N CYS A 145 -2.97 6.24 -1.69
CA CYS A 145 -3.98 6.69 -2.64
C CYS A 145 -3.48 7.88 -3.45
N ALA A 146 -2.98 8.93 -2.79
CA ALA A 146 -2.43 10.11 -3.44
C ALA A 146 -1.23 9.79 -4.35
N ALA A 147 -0.33 8.91 -3.88
CA ALA A 147 0.80 8.43 -4.68
C ALA A 147 0.33 7.74 -5.97
N SER A 148 -0.66 6.85 -5.86
CA SER A 148 -1.23 6.13 -7.00
C SER A 148 -1.90 7.07 -7.99
N LEU A 149 -2.68 8.05 -7.50
CA LEU A 149 -3.31 9.07 -8.35
C LEU A 149 -2.28 9.86 -9.14
N ARG A 150 -1.14 10.20 -8.52
CA ARG A 150 -0.08 10.95 -9.21
C ARG A 150 0.53 10.17 -10.37
N LEU A 151 0.62 8.85 -10.26
CA LEU A 151 1.16 7.99 -11.32
C LEU A 151 0.27 7.95 -12.58
N ILE A 152 -1.02 8.33 -12.49
CA ILE A 152 -1.96 8.36 -13.61
C ILE A 152 -1.53 9.37 -14.70
N ASP A 153 -0.84 10.44 -14.31
CA ASP A 153 -0.50 11.57 -15.19
C ASP A 153 0.82 11.39 -15.97
N THR A 154 1.57 10.32 -15.71
CA THR A 154 2.97 10.18 -16.14
C THR A 154 3.18 9.78 -17.62
N ARG A 155 2.24 10.08 -18.52
CA ARG A 155 2.36 9.80 -19.98
C ARG A 155 2.01 10.98 -20.88
N ARG A 156 2.57 12.15 -20.60
CA ARG A 156 2.76 13.21 -21.60
C ARG A 156 4.26 13.46 -21.78
N SER A 157 4.92 12.59 -22.52
CA SER A 157 6.25 12.82 -23.10
C SER A 157 6.39 11.93 -24.32
#